data_AF-A0A6P6HQ37-F1
#
_entry.id   AF-A0A6P6HQ37-F1
#
_cell.length_a   1.000
_cell.length_b   1.000
_cell.length_c   1.000
_cell.angle_alpha   90.00
_cell.angle_beta   90.00
_cell.angle_gamma   90.00
#
_symmetry.space_group_name_H-M   'P 1'
#
loop_
_entity.id
_entity.type
_entity.pdbx_description
1 polymer ?
#
loop_
_entity_poly.entity_id
_entity_poly.type
_entity_poly.pdbx_seq_one_letter_code
_entity_poly.pdbx_strand_id
1 'polypeptide(L)'
;MPSTSLIPPQSSCPLALLQIYQIMEIIPNGSINPQPYNGLRPARVPSASRFLNPYVVGFVVVAGVVILAVTIALLIHFLAFDQKSYFYHSSFQILNVKYSNQLNSPATQEYRDLSGRIESMITKTFQESNLRNQFIRAHVVKLRQEGNGVIADVVMKFKFTRNNNGASMKRRIESVLHHMLNNSGNLEINPSTEITSITDQDTVDMFTQGCGARTDLITLSAERILGGTKAEEGDWPWQVSLQTNNVHHCGGILISNMWILTAAHCFRSYPNPRQWTVTFGVSTTFPKQRRGVRTILIHSNYNPATHENDIAAIQLDRGITFTKDIHRVCLPEATQNIPPGSTAYVTGWGSQEYGGNTVSDLQQARVRIISNDACNAPTSYNGAVLSGMLCAGLPQGGVDACRGDSGGPLVQEDSRRLWFLVGIVSWGDQCGLPDKPGVYTRVTAYRAWITEKTGV
;
A
#
# COMPACT_ATOMS: atom_id res chain seq x y z
N MET A 1 36.82 -1.42 -30.92
CA MET A 1 36.75 -2.66 -30.12
C MET A 1 35.64 -2.51 -29.09
N PRO A 2 34.81 -3.55 -28.87
CA PRO A 2 33.40 -3.37 -28.57
C PRO A 2 33.04 -3.55 -27.09
N SER A 3 31.96 -2.83 -26.75
CA SER A 3 30.91 -3.09 -25.75
C SER A 3 30.89 -4.45 -25.04
N THR A 4 30.97 -4.40 -23.71
CA THR A 4 30.53 -5.48 -22.81
C THR A 4 29.44 -4.96 -21.89
N SER A 5 28.22 -5.45 -22.15
CA SER A 5 27.03 -5.32 -21.32
C SER A 5 27.07 -6.33 -20.17
N LEU A 6 27.01 -5.86 -18.92
CA LEU A 6 26.82 -6.70 -17.73
C LEU A 6 25.32 -6.86 -17.46
N ILE A 7 24.85 -8.10 -17.62
CA ILE A 7 23.50 -8.58 -17.29
C ILE A 7 23.55 -9.15 -15.85
N PRO A 8 22.56 -8.87 -14.97
CA PRO A 8 22.49 -9.43 -13.62
C PRO A 8 21.96 -10.88 -13.60
N PRO A 9 22.20 -11.63 -12.50
CA PRO A 9 22.04 -13.07 -12.45
C PRO A 9 20.58 -13.53 -12.36
N GLN A 10 20.25 -14.59 -13.10
CA GLN A 10 18.99 -15.32 -12.99
C GLN A 10 18.97 -16.20 -11.74
N SER A 11 17.88 -16.05 -10.98
CA SER A 11 17.50 -16.87 -9.84
C SER A 11 17.15 -18.30 -10.26
N SER A 12 17.72 -19.24 -9.52
CA SER A 12 17.52 -20.69 -9.59
C SER A 12 16.09 -21.08 -9.24
N CYS A 13 15.48 -21.96 -10.04
CA CYS A 13 14.25 -22.68 -9.72
C CYS A 13 14.58 -24.18 -9.55
N PRO A 14 14.08 -24.88 -8.52
CA PRO A 14 14.62 -26.18 -8.12
C PRO A 14 14.03 -27.38 -8.86
N LEU A 15 14.86 -28.43 -8.89
CA LEU A 15 14.65 -29.79 -9.37
C LEU A 15 13.25 -30.37 -9.10
N ALA A 16 12.48 -30.66 -10.15
CA ALA A 16 11.33 -31.58 -10.07
C ALA A 16 10.91 -32.16 -11.45
N LEU A 17 11.84 -32.37 -12.39
CA LEU A 17 11.48 -32.84 -13.75
C LEU A 17 12.41 -33.92 -14.33
N LEU A 18 13.14 -34.68 -13.49
CA LEU A 18 14.15 -35.64 -13.98
C LEU A 18 14.02 -37.06 -13.41
N GLN A 19 12.79 -37.53 -13.15
CA GLN A 19 12.58 -38.87 -12.58
C GLN A 19 11.48 -39.74 -13.24
N ILE A 20 11.21 -39.56 -14.54
CA ILE A 20 10.22 -40.40 -15.27
C ILE A 20 10.80 -41.14 -16.49
N TYR A 21 12.08 -40.98 -16.84
CA TYR A 21 12.70 -41.70 -17.95
C TYR A 21 13.77 -42.70 -17.50
N GLN A 22 13.39 -43.75 -16.74
CA GLN A 22 14.30 -44.89 -16.53
C GLN A 22 13.65 -46.18 -15.97
N ILE A 23 12.54 -46.68 -16.53
CA ILE A 23 12.13 -48.07 -16.29
C ILE A 23 11.48 -48.64 -17.56
N MET A 24 12.28 -49.16 -18.49
CA MET A 24 11.90 -50.16 -19.50
C MET A 24 13.17 -50.66 -20.17
N GLU A 25 13.82 -51.68 -19.61
CA GLU A 25 14.76 -52.59 -20.33
C GLU A 25 15.36 -53.62 -19.37
N ILE A 26 14.68 -54.76 -19.12
CA ILE A 26 15.33 -56.02 -18.72
C ILE A 26 14.49 -57.19 -19.26
N ILE A 27 14.97 -57.86 -20.33
CA ILE A 27 14.60 -59.25 -20.68
C ILE A 27 15.92 -60.01 -20.93
N PRO A 28 16.21 -61.12 -20.24
CA PRO A 28 17.34 -61.98 -20.58
C PRO A 28 16.94 -63.09 -21.56
N ASN A 29 17.79 -63.29 -22.57
CA ASN A 29 17.81 -64.44 -23.48
C ASN A 29 18.41 -65.68 -22.80
N GLY A 30 17.80 -66.86 -23.00
CA GLY A 30 18.37 -68.15 -22.62
C GLY A 30 17.80 -69.30 -23.46
N SER A 31 18.65 -69.92 -24.27
CA SER A 31 18.37 -71.01 -25.22
C SER A 31 18.46 -72.39 -24.59
N ILE A 32 17.55 -73.34 -24.89
CA ILE A 32 17.81 -74.81 -24.81
C ILE A 32 17.01 -75.56 -25.91
N ASN A 33 17.69 -76.47 -26.62
CA ASN A 33 17.23 -77.34 -27.71
C ASN A 33 16.97 -78.80 -27.18
N PRO A 34 16.47 -79.78 -27.96
CA PRO A 34 15.33 -80.65 -27.60
C PRO A 34 15.69 -82.14 -27.36
N GLN A 35 14.75 -82.95 -26.86
CA GLN A 35 14.52 -84.39 -27.20
C GLN A 35 13.32 -84.98 -26.38
N PRO A 36 12.73 -86.13 -26.80
CA PRO A 36 11.28 -86.42 -26.76
C PRO A 36 10.86 -87.38 -25.65
N TYR A 37 9.56 -87.52 -25.38
CA TYR A 37 8.82 -88.79 -25.26
C TYR A 37 7.35 -88.57 -24.80
N ASN A 38 6.43 -89.17 -25.55
CA ASN A 38 5.13 -89.76 -25.22
C ASN A 38 4.20 -89.20 -24.13
N GLY A 39 2.94 -88.98 -24.53
CA GLY A 39 1.81 -89.62 -23.85
C GLY A 39 0.73 -88.72 -23.22
N LEU A 40 -0.41 -88.65 -23.92
CA LEU A 40 -1.79 -88.66 -23.40
C LEU A 40 -2.43 -87.40 -22.74
N ARG A 41 -3.50 -86.99 -23.44
CA ARG A 41 -4.77 -86.31 -23.07
C ARG A 41 -4.81 -84.77 -22.90
N PRO A 42 -5.72 -84.08 -23.63
CA PRO A 42 -5.93 -82.65 -23.50
C PRO A 42 -7.07 -82.31 -22.52
N ALA A 43 -6.93 -81.21 -21.78
CA ALA A 43 -8.04 -80.53 -21.10
C ALA A 43 -7.92 -79.00 -21.26
N ARG A 44 -8.96 -78.45 -21.91
CA ARG A 44 -9.44 -77.05 -22.07
C ARG A 44 -8.74 -75.89 -21.32
N VAL A 45 -8.46 -74.82 -22.08
CA VAL A 45 -8.70 -73.42 -21.69
C VAL A 45 -9.28 -72.66 -22.89
N PRO A 46 -10.46 -72.00 -22.80
CA PRO A 46 -10.89 -71.06 -23.82
C PRO A 46 -10.20 -69.71 -23.61
N SER A 47 -9.28 -69.36 -24.51
CA SER A 47 -8.71 -68.02 -24.63
C SER A 47 -9.73 -67.07 -25.27
N ALA A 48 -10.37 -66.23 -24.46
CA ALA A 48 -11.08 -65.04 -24.95
C ALA A 48 -10.22 -63.80 -24.67
N SER A 49 -9.20 -63.56 -25.48
CA SER A 49 -8.52 -62.26 -25.53
C SER A 49 -9.46 -61.25 -26.19
N ARG A 50 -10.22 -60.51 -25.37
CA ARG A 50 -10.86 -59.28 -25.84
C ARG A 50 -9.77 -58.25 -26.10
N PHE A 51 -9.20 -58.26 -27.30
CA PHE A 51 -8.39 -57.14 -27.77
C PHE A 51 -9.30 -55.91 -27.87
N LEU A 52 -9.21 -55.02 -26.89
CA LEU A 52 -9.84 -53.70 -26.94
C LEU A 52 -9.35 -52.98 -28.19
N ASN A 53 -10.26 -52.39 -28.95
CA ASN A 53 -9.95 -51.63 -30.16
C ASN A 53 -8.89 -50.55 -29.80
N PRO A 54 -7.74 -50.48 -30.51
CA PRO A 54 -6.66 -49.55 -30.18
C PRO A 54 -7.11 -48.08 -30.16
N TYR A 55 -8.13 -47.71 -30.95
CA TYR A 55 -8.72 -46.38 -30.91
C TYR A 55 -9.48 -46.10 -29.60
N VAL A 56 -10.12 -47.13 -29.02
CA VAL A 56 -10.82 -47.02 -27.73
C VAL A 56 -9.81 -46.91 -26.59
N VAL A 57 -8.71 -47.67 -26.63
CA VAL A 57 -7.63 -47.57 -25.64
C VAL A 57 -6.98 -46.17 -25.70
N GLY A 58 -6.68 -45.67 -26.90
CA GLY A 58 -6.14 -44.33 -27.09
C GLY A 58 -7.06 -43.23 -26.54
N PHE A 59 -8.37 -43.34 -26.81
CA PHE A 59 -9.35 -42.38 -26.28
C PHE A 59 -9.42 -42.38 -24.76
N VAL A 60 -9.41 -43.55 -24.12
CA VAL A 60 -9.46 -43.67 -22.64
C VAL A 60 -8.20 -43.10 -22.01
N VAL A 61 -7.01 -43.35 -22.59
CA VAL A 61 -5.75 -42.80 -22.08
C VAL A 61 -5.74 -41.27 -22.20
N VAL A 62 -6.12 -40.72 -23.36
CA VAL A 62 -6.19 -39.27 -23.56
C VAL A 62 -7.20 -38.63 -22.61
N ALA A 63 -8.39 -39.22 -22.46
CA ALA A 63 -9.39 -38.75 -21.51
C ALA A 63 -8.86 -38.77 -20.06
N GLY A 64 -8.16 -39.84 -19.66
CA GLY A 64 -7.54 -39.95 -18.34
C GLY A 64 -6.48 -38.86 -18.08
N VAL A 65 -5.61 -38.60 -19.06
CA VAL A 65 -4.59 -37.54 -18.98
C VAL A 65 -5.24 -36.16 -18.90
N VAL A 66 -6.28 -35.88 -19.68
CA VAL A 66 -7.02 -34.61 -19.64
C VAL A 66 -7.69 -34.41 -18.29
N ILE A 67 -8.36 -35.44 -17.76
CA ILE A 67 -9.00 -35.37 -16.43
C ILE A 67 -7.94 -35.11 -15.35
N LEU A 68 -6.80 -35.80 -15.39
CA LEU A 68 -5.71 -35.58 -14.43
C LEU A 68 -5.13 -34.16 -14.54
N ALA A 69 -4.94 -33.65 -15.76
CA ALA A 69 -4.45 -32.29 -15.98
C ALA A 69 -5.44 -31.24 -15.43
N VAL A 70 -6.75 -31.43 -15.67
CA VAL A 70 -7.79 -30.54 -15.16
C VAL A 70 -7.89 -30.60 -13.64
N THR A 71 -7.80 -31.79 -13.02
CA THR A 71 -7.85 -31.90 -11.55
C THR A 71 -6.63 -31.29 -10.89
N ILE A 72 -5.43 -31.48 -11.44
CA ILE A 72 -4.21 -30.81 -10.97
C ILE A 72 -4.34 -29.29 -11.13
N ALA A 73 -4.82 -28.81 -12.28
CA ALA A 73 -5.02 -27.38 -12.52
C ALA A 73 -6.04 -26.77 -11.55
N LEU A 74 -7.15 -27.47 -11.29
CA LEU A 74 -8.15 -27.06 -10.30
C LEU A 74 -7.58 -27.09 -8.88
N LEU A 75 -6.81 -28.12 -8.51
CA LEU A 75 -6.14 -28.19 -7.20
C LEU A 75 -5.15 -27.04 -7.02
N ILE A 76 -4.32 -26.74 -8.03
CA ILE A 76 -3.42 -25.57 -8.01
C ILE A 76 -4.25 -24.29 -7.90
N HIS A 77 -5.34 -24.17 -8.65
CA HIS A 77 -6.22 -23.01 -8.58
C HIS A 77 -6.81 -22.82 -7.17
N PHE A 78 -7.40 -23.86 -6.58
CA PHE A 78 -7.97 -23.78 -5.22
C PHE A 78 -6.90 -23.56 -4.14
N LEU A 79 -5.72 -24.18 -4.25
CA LEU A 79 -4.66 -24.05 -3.25
C LEU A 79 -3.91 -22.71 -3.35
N ALA A 80 -3.74 -22.16 -4.56
CA ALA A 80 -2.99 -20.92 -4.79
C ALA A 80 -3.89 -19.67 -4.85
N PHE A 81 -5.12 -19.78 -5.36
CA PHE A 81 -5.98 -18.62 -5.65
C PHE A 81 -7.20 -18.46 -4.71
N ASP A 82 -7.59 -19.46 -3.90
CA ASP A 82 -8.65 -19.30 -2.87
C ASP A 82 -8.11 -18.85 -1.51
N GLN A 83 -6.91 -18.27 -1.47
CA GLN A 83 -6.35 -17.71 -0.25
C GLN A 83 -6.95 -16.33 0.03
N LYS A 84 -7.70 -16.22 1.12
CA LYS A 84 -8.25 -14.95 1.62
C LYS A 84 -7.35 -14.38 2.69
N SER A 85 -7.34 -13.05 2.80
CA SER A 85 -6.70 -12.42 3.95
C SER A 85 -7.62 -12.57 5.18
N TYR A 86 -7.05 -12.50 6.37
CA TYR A 86 -7.74 -12.51 7.66
C TYR A 86 -7.00 -11.59 8.62
N PHE A 87 -7.74 -10.93 9.51
CA PHE A 87 -7.18 -10.00 10.48
C PHE A 87 -7.37 -10.51 11.91
N TYR A 88 -6.33 -10.31 12.72
CA TYR A 88 -6.34 -10.62 14.14
C TYR A 88 -5.86 -9.40 14.93
N HIS A 89 -6.57 -9.07 16.00
CA HIS A 89 -6.21 -8.03 16.95
C HIS A 89 -5.61 -8.66 18.21
N SER A 90 -4.63 -7.98 18.80
CA SER A 90 -4.11 -8.29 20.13
C SER A 90 -3.49 -7.04 20.77
N SER A 91 -3.47 -7.01 22.11
CA SER A 91 -2.89 -5.92 22.88
C SER A 91 -1.62 -6.39 23.59
N PHE A 92 -0.54 -5.64 23.44
CA PHE A 92 0.78 -6.00 23.95
C PHE A 92 1.21 -4.98 25.01
N GLN A 93 1.47 -5.44 26.23
CA GLN A 93 2.02 -4.58 27.26
C GLN A 93 3.54 -4.50 27.09
N ILE A 94 4.07 -3.29 26.97
CA ILE A 94 5.50 -3.02 26.83
C ILE A 94 6.06 -2.65 28.21
N LEU A 95 6.83 -3.57 28.81
CA LEU A 95 7.27 -3.48 30.20
C LEU A 95 8.44 -2.51 30.39
N ASN A 96 9.33 -2.43 29.39
CA ASN A 96 10.56 -1.63 29.47
C ASN A 96 10.42 -0.21 28.87
N VAL A 97 9.20 0.26 28.64
CA VAL A 97 8.92 1.61 28.12
C VAL A 97 7.93 2.32 29.02
N LYS A 98 8.30 3.53 29.46
CA LYS A 98 7.39 4.40 30.23
C LYS A 98 6.52 5.21 29.29
N TYR A 99 5.26 5.39 29.66
CA TYR A 99 4.36 6.21 28.88
C TYR A 99 4.81 7.69 28.87
N SER A 100 4.70 8.31 27.70
CA SER A 100 4.98 9.72 27.43
C SER A 100 3.82 10.31 26.64
N ASN A 101 3.52 11.59 26.84
CA ASN A 101 2.47 12.28 26.07
C ASN A 101 2.77 12.33 24.56
N GLN A 102 4.03 12.14 24.14
CA GLN A 102 4.37 12.05 22.73
C GLN A 102 3.80 10.76 22.10
N LEU A 103 3.53 9.72 22.88
CA LEU A 103 2.88 8.49 22.41
C LEU A 103 1.37 8.65 22.15
N ASN A 104 0.79 9.83 22.38
CA ASN A 104 -0.62 10.11 22.05
C ASN A 104 -0.85 10.33 20.55
N SER A 105 0.18 10.66 19.77
CA SER A 105 0.04 11.07 18.38
C SER A 105 0.92 10.22 17.45
N PRO A 106 0.35 9.59 16.41
CA PRO A 106 1.10 8.82 15.40
C PRO A 106 2.13 9.63 14.59
N ALA A 107 2.12 10.96 14.71
CA ALA A 107 3.03 11.86 14.03
C ALA A 107 4.35 12.06 14.79
N THR A 108 4.38 11.85 16.10
CA THR A 108 5.58 12.12 16.90
C THR A 108 6.68 11.11 16.58
N GLN A 109 7.93 11.55 16.71
CA GLN A 109 9.08 10.68 16.51
C GLN A 109 9.07 9.50 17.50
N GLU A 110 8.74 9.74 18.77
CA GLU A 110 8.68 8.70 19.80
C GLU A 110 7.62 7.62 19.48
N TYR A 111 6.43 8.02 19.04
CA TYR A 111 5.40 7.07 18.59
C TYR A 111 5.90 6.24 17.41
N ARG A 112 6.47 6.91 16.40
CA ARG A 112 6.96 6.28 15.17
C ARG A 112 8.05 5.25 15.46
N ASP A 113 9.01 5.61 16.31
CA ASP A 113 10.12 4.73 16.68
C ASP A 113 9.68 3.55 17.53
N LEU A 114 8.75 3.75 18.47
CA LEU A 114 8.20 2.65 19.26
C LEU A 114 7.33 1.71 18.42
N SER A 115 6.38 2.25 17.64
CA SER A 115 5.52 1.45 16.77
C SER A 115 6.32 0.67 15.73
N GLY A 116 7.30 1.30 15.07
CA GLY A 116 8.19 0.62 14.12
C GLY A 116 8.99 -0.52 14.73
N ARG A 117 9.50 -0.36 15.97
CA ARG A 117 10.20 -1.44 16.68
C ARG A 117 9.27 -2.62 17.02
N ILE A 118 8.05 -2.33 17.48
CA ILE A 118 7.04 -3.36 17.78
C ILE A 118 6.66 -4.13 16.50
N GLU A 119 6.33 -3.42 15.42
CA GLU A 119 5.98 -4.05 14.13
C GLU A 119 7.13 -4.88 13.55
N SER A 120 8.37 -4.38 13.63
CA SER A 120 9.56 -5.08 13.17
C SER A 120 9.80 -6.38 13.94
N MET A 121 9.65 -6.33 15.27
CA MET A 121 9.84 -7.50 16.12
C MET A 121 8.75 -8.56 15.89
N ILE A 122 7.48 -8.16 15.77
CA ILE A 122 6.38 -9.10 15.43
C ILE A 122 6.64 -9.71 14.05
N THR A 123 7.01 -8.88 13.07
CA THR A 123 7.31 -9.33 11.70
C THR A 123 8.42 -10.37 11.68
N LYS A 124 9.54 -10.11 12.36
CA LYS A 124 10.65 -11.07 12.48
C LYS A 124 10.20 -12.38 13.11
N THR A 125 9.44 -12.32 14.20
CA THR A 125 8.93 -13.49 14.92
C THR A 125 8.09 -14.39 14.01
N PHE A 126 7.16 -13.82 13.23
CA PHE A 126 6.35 -14.60 12.31
C PHE A 126 7.14 -15.12 11.10
N GLN A 127 8.12 -14.36 10.59
CA GLN A 127 8.99 -14.78 9.49
C GLN A 127 9.89 -15.96 9.86
N GLU A 128 10.30 -16.07 11.12
CA GLU A 128 11.08 -17.19 11.65
C GLU A 128 10.22 -18.40 12.07
N SER A 129 8.89 -18.26 12.04
CA SER A 129 7.94 -19.29 12.47
C SER A 129 7.43 -20.16 11.31
N ASN A 130 6.65 -21.20 11.65
CA ASN A 130 5.90 -22.01 10.68
C ASN A 130 4.72 -21.25 10.01
N LEU A 131 4.49 -19.99 10.36
CA LEU A 131 3.49 -19.10 9.78
C LEU A 131 4.07 -18.08 8.78
N ARG A 132 5.37 -18.16 8.45
CA ARG A 132 6.06 -17.19 7.56
C ARG A 132 5.39 -16.98 6.20
N ASN A 133 4.74 -18.01 5.66
CA ASN A 133 4.08 -17.96 4.35
C ASN A 133 2.64 -17.43 4.46
N GLN A 134 2.08 -17.38 5.66
CA GLN A 134 0.73 -16.89 5.92
C GLN A 134 0.76 -15.47 6.47
N PHE A 135 1.76 -15.10 7.26
CA PHE A 135 1.89 -13.76 7.80
C PHE A 135 2.20 -12.76 6.69
N ILE A 136 1.41 -11.69 6.62
CA ILE A 136 1.62 -10.59 5.67
C ILE A 136 2.28 -9.41 6.37
N ARG A 137 1.68 -8.93 7.47
CA ARG A 137 2.18 -7.78 8.23
C ARG A 137 1.50 -7.64 9.59
N ALA A 138 2.12 -6.85 10.46
CA ALA A 138 1.54 -6.34 11.69
C ALA A 138 1.57 -4.81 11.68
N HIS A 139 0.59 -4.17 12.32
CA HIS A 139 0.52 -2.73 12.41
C HIS A 139 0.03 -2.28 13.78
N VAL A 140 0.72 -1.31 14.38
CA VAL A 140 0.33 -0.70 15.65
C VAL A 140 -0.71 0.38 15.37
N VAL A 141 -1.97 0.08 15.64
CA VAL A 141 -3.08 1.02 15.41
C VAL A 141 -3.18 2.08 16.52
N LYS A 142 -2.72 1.76 17.73
CA LYS A 142 -2.80 2.66 18.88
C LYS A 142 -1.78 2.30 19.95
N LEU A 143 -1.21 3.32 20.58
CA LEU A 143 -0.47 3.21 21.83
C LEU A 143 -1.30 3.86 22.94
N ARG A 144 -1.46 3.18 24.07
CA ARG A 144 -2.28 3.65 25.20
C ARG A 144 -1.50 3.53 26.51
N GLN A 145 -1.84 4.38 27.46
CA GLN A 145 -1.29 4.33 28.81
C GLN A 145 -1.98 3.25 29.64
N GLU A 146 -1.19 2.46 30.37
CA GLU A 146 -1.66 1.61 31.46
C GLU A 146 -0.74 1.79 32.67
N GLY A 147 -1.23 2.48 33.71
CA GLY A 147 -0.38 2.91 34.81
C GLY A 147 0.77 3.79 34.33
N ASN A 148 2.00 3.33 34.52
CA ASN A 148 3.22 3.97 34.00
C ASN A 148 3.76 3.34 32.70
N GLY A 149 3.16 2.24 32.24
CA GLY A 149 3.58 1.48 31.07
C GLY A 149 2.78 1.81 29.81
N VAL A 150 3.13 1.13 28.71
CA VAL A 150 2.51 1.31 27.39
C VAL A 150 1.81 0.02 26.97
N ILE A 151 0.57 0.12 26.52
CA ILE A 151 -0.12 -0.93 25.76
C ILE A 151 -0.09 -0.57 24.28
N ALA A 152 0.31 -1.51 23.43
CA ALA A 152 0.21 -1.41 21.99
C ALA A 152 -0.94 -2.28 21.47
N ASP A 153 -1.94 -1.65 20.85
CA ASP A 153 -2.98 -2.35 20.11
C ASP A 153 -2.47 -2.62 18.70
N VAL A 154 -2.43 -3.90 18.31
CA VAL A 154 -1.83 -4.34 17.05
C VAL A 154 -2.84 -5.14 16.25
N VAL A 155 -2.90 -4.83 14.96
CA VAL A 155 -3.63 -5.61 13.96
C VAL A 155 -2.63 -6.39 13.11
N MET A 156 -2.83 -7.69 13.00
CA MET A 156 -2.01 -8.59 12.19
C MET A 156 -2.83 -9.13 11.02
N LYS A 157 -2.27 -9.04 9.81
CA LYS A 157 -2.85 -9.54 8.56
C LYS A 157 -2.19 -10.86 8.19
N PHE A 158 -3.01 -11.88 7.96
CA PHE A 158 -2.59 -13.19 7.49
C PHE A 158 -3.32 -13.54 6.19
N LYS A 159 -2.76 -14.43 5.37
CA LYS A 159 -3.35 -14.93 4.14
C LYS A 159 -3.31 -16.47 4.12
N PHE A 160 -4.48 -17.10 4.05
CA PHE A 160 -4.60 -18.58 4.02
C PHE A 160 -5.97 -19.04 3.47
N THR A 161 -6.14 -20.34 3.26
CA THR A 161 -7.40 -20.93 2.76
C THR A 161 -8.40 -21.21 3.88
N ARG A 162 -9.71 -21.04 3.61
CA ARG A 162 -10.79 -21.22 4.61
C ARG A 162 -10.85 -22.62 5.23
N ASN A 163 -10.36 -23.65 4.52
CA ASN A 163 -10.31 -25.03 5.03
C ASN A 163 -9.34 -25.22 6.20
N ASN A 164 -8.42 -24.28 6.42
CA ASN A 164 -7.72 -24.20 7.70
C ASN A 164 -8.71 -23.64 8.72
N ASN A 165 -9.25 -24.52 9.57
CA ASN A 165 -10.19 -24.16 10.63
C ASN A 165 -9.69 -22.89 11.37
N GLY A 166 -10.47 -21.80 11.36
CA GLY A 166 -10.04 -20.51 11.92
C GLY A 166 -9.59 -20.60 13.38
N ALA A 167 -10.18 -21.52 14.15
CA ALA A 167 -9.78 -21.84 15.52
C ALA A 167 -8.41 -22.56 15.61
N SER A 168 -8.03 -23.31 14.58
CA SER A 168 -6.68 -23.89 14.44
C SER A 168 -5.66 -22.80 14.10
N MET A 169 -6.00 -21.88 13.18
CA MET A 169 -5.11 -20.76 12.86
C MET A 169 -4.90 -19.84 14.06
N LYS A 170 -5.97 -19.49 14.77
CA LYS A 170 -5.91 -18.71 16.01
C LYS A 170 -4.90 -19.28 17.00
N ARG A 171 -5.00 -20.58 17.31
CA ARG A 171 -4.07 -21.28 18.21
C ARG A 171 -2.61 -21.28 17.73
N ARG A 172 -2.38 -21.40 16.42
CA ARG A 172 -1.03 -21.32 15.84
C ARG A 172 -0.43 -19.92 16.00
N ILE A 173 -1.23 -18.88 15.77
CA ILE A 173 -0.81 -17.49 15.98
C ILE A 173 -0.49 -17.26 17.46
N GLU A 174 -1.37 -17.68 18.38
CA GLU A 174 -1.14 -17.60 19.83
C GLU A 174 0.16 -18.31 20.24
N SER A 175 0.41 -19.52 19.71
CA SER A 175 1.63 -20.27 19.97
C SER A 175 2.89 -19.54 19.51
N VAL A 176 2.85 -18.87 18.35
CA VAL A 176 4.00 -18.08 17.85
C VAL A 176 4.21 -16.83 18.70
N LEU A 177 3.13 -16.14 19.09
CA LEU A 177 3.22 -14.98 19.98
C LEU A 177 3.73 -15.35 21.38
N HIS A 178 3.39 -16.54 21.90
CA HIS A 178 3.97 -17.05 23.15
C HIS A 178 5.46 -17.35 23.03
N HIS A 179 5.99 -17.69 21.85
CA HIS A 179 7.44 -17.81 21.67
C HIS A 179 8.14 -16.44 21.63
N MET A 180 7.43 -15.38 21.27
CA MET A 180 7.94 -14.00 21.33
C MET A 180 8.27 -13.55 22.76
N LEU A 181 7.54 -14.05 23.77
CA LEU A 181 7.79 -13.84 25.19
C LEU A 181 9.16 -14.35 25.66
N ASN A 182 9.66 -15.41 25.02
CA ASN A 182 10.88 -16.10 25.48
C ASN A 182 12.15 -15.62 24.75
N ASN A 183 12.00 -14.90 23.63
CA ASN A 183 13.09 -14.43 22.77
C ASN A 183 13.02 -12.91 22.53
N SER A 184 12.45 -12.17 23.47
CA SER A 184 12.27 -10.74 23.33
C SER A 184 13.64 -10.07 23.26
N GLY A 185 13.97 -9.44 22.14
CA GLY A 185 15.20 -8.68 21.97
C GLY A 185 15.23 -7.43 22.86
N ASN A 186 15.38 -6.24 22.28
CA ASN A 186 15.46 -4.98 23.05
C ASN A 186 14.10 -4.48 23.64
N LEU A 187 12.99 -5.16 23.40
CA LEU A 187 11.66 -4.80 23.93
C LEU A 187 11.15 -5.95 24.80
N GLU A 188 10.83 -5.67 26.07
CA GLU A 188 10.19 -6.64 26.94
C GLU A 188 8.68 -6.51 26.79
N ILE A 189 8.05 -7.54 26.22
CA ILE A 189 6.62 -7.51 25.92
C ILE A 189 5.93 -8.62 26.69
N ASN A 190 4.88 -8.27 27.43
CA ASN A 190 3.91 -9.20 27.93
C ASN A 190 2.69 -9.19 26.98
N PRO A 191 2.61 -10.09 25.99
CA PRO A 191 1.45 -10.18 25.13
C PRO A 191 0.26 -10.59 25.98
N SER A 192 -0.88 -9.92 25.82
CA SER A 192 -2.13 -10.54 26.23
C SER A 192 -2.23 -11.87 25.47
N THR A 193 -2.41 -12.98 26.17
CA THR A 193 -2.49 -14.32 25.55
C THR A 193 -3.74 -14.49 24.69
N GLU A 194 -4.60 -13.48 24.62
CA GLU A 194 -5.85 -13.49 23.89
C GLU A 194 -5.72 -12.69 22.59
N ILE A 195 -5.90 -13.39 21.47
CA ILE A 195 -6.08 -12.75 20.16
C ILE A 195 -7.55 -12.85 19.75
N THR A 196 -8.05 -11.82 19.08
CA THR A 196 -9.42 -11.80 18.56
C THR A 196 -9.38 -11.72 17.03
N SER A 197 -10.14 -12.57 16.35
CA SER A 197 -10.39 -12.38 14.91
C SER A 197 -11.28 -11.16 14.76
N ILE A 198 -10.92 -10.25 13.86
CA ILE A 198 -11.70 -9.02 13.62
C ILE A 198 -12.24 -9.02 12.19
N THR A 199 -13.35 -8.31 12.00
CA THR A 199 -14.00 -8.16 10.69
C THR A 199 -13.33 -7.07 9.87
N ASP A 200 -13.64 -7.02 8.57
CA ASP A 200 -13.19 -5.93 7.70
C ASP A 200 -13.74 -4.57 8.14
N GLN A 201 -14.90 -4.52 8.80
CA GLN A 201 -15.43 -3.26 9.32
C GLN A 201 -14.64 -2.79 10.54
N ASP A 202 -14.28 -3.71 11.44
CA ASP A 202 -13.45 -3.39 12.60
C ASP A 202 -12.09 -2.84 12.15
N THR A 203 -11.47 -3.40 11.10
CA THR A 203 -10.21 -2.86 10.57
C THR A 203 -10.40 -1.47 9.97
N VAL A 204 -11.46 -1.24 9.21
CA VAL A 204 -11.79 0.10 8.71
C VAL A 204 -11.91 1.09 9.86
N ASP A 205 -12.65 0.75 10.91
CA ASP A 205 -12.87 1.65 12.04
C ASP A 205 -11.56 1.94 12.80
N MET A 206 -10.72 0.93 13.02
CA MET A 206 -9.44 1.08 13.72
C MET A 206 -8.43 1.94 12.94
N PHE A 207 -8.29 1.73 11.63
CA PHE A 207 -7.31 2.46 10.81
C PHE A 207 -7.79 3.86 10.39
N THR A 208 -9.11 4.05 10.19
CA THR A 208 -9.66 5.36 9.81
C THR A 208 -9.77 6.34 10.96
N GLN A 209 -9.80 5.86 12.22
CA GLN A 209 -9.62 6.71 13.41
C GLN A 209 -8.21 7.34 13.46
N GLY A 210 -7.21 6.63 12.93
CA GLY A 210 -5.86 7.13 12.73
C GLY A 210 -5.76 8.15 11.59
N CYS A 211 -4.62 8.15 10.92
CA CYS A 211 -4.37 8.99 9.75
C CYS A 211 -3.46 8.24 8.78
N GLY A 212 -3.42 8.66 7.52
CA GLY A 212 -2.40 8.22 6.57
C GLY A 212 -2.46 6.76 6.15
N ALA A 213 -3.46 5.98 6.58
CA ALA A 213 -3.62 4.61 6.12
C ALA A 213 -4.08 4.56 4.66
N ARG A 214 -3.74 3.49 3.94
CA ARG A 214 -4.29 3.22 2.61
C ARG A 214 -5.08 1.94 2.61
N THR A 215 -5.90 1.73 1.59
CA THR A 215 -6.75 0.55 1.45
C THR A 215 -5.99 -0.78 1.54
N ASP A 216 -4.70 -0.84 1.18
CA ASP A 216 -3.88 -2.06 1.29
C ASP A 216 -3.57 -2.46 2.75
N LEU A 217 -3.49 -1.48 3.66
CA LEU A 217 -3.42 -1.71 5.11
C LEU A 217 -4.78 -2.12 5.69
N ILE A 218 -5.86 -1.52 5.17
CA ILE A 218 -7.21 -1.61 5.77
C ILE A 218 -7.95 -2.87 5.29
N THR A 219 -7.73 -3.30 4.04
CA THR A 219 -8.54 -4.32 3.39
C THR A 219 -7.77 -5.58 3.03
N LEU A 220 -8.52 -6.65 2.78
CA LEU A 220 -8.01 -7.96 2.38
C LEU A 220 -7.47 -8.03 0.96
N SER A 221 -7.62 -6.95 0.16
CA SER A 221 -7.17 -6.93 -1.23
C SER A 221 -5.65 -7.10 -1.32
N ALA A 222 -5.20 -7.59 -2.48
CA ALA A 222 -3.77 -7.74 -2.77
C ALA A 222 -3.03 -6.42 -2.55
N GLU A 223 -1.76 -6.51 -2.15
CA GLU A 223 -0.88 -5.35 -2.10
C GLU A 223 -0.86 -4.71 -3.50
N ARG A 224 -1.39 -3.49 -3.61
CA ARG A 224 -1.48 -2.79 -4.89
C ARG A 224 -0.09 -2.35 -5.33
N ILE A 225 0.22 -2.57 -6.60
CA ILE A 225 1.49 -2.13 -7.19
C ILE A 225 1.40 -0.62 -7.43
N LEU A 226 2.24 0.14 -6.74
CA LEU A 226 2.46 1.56 -7.01
C LEU A 226 3.28 1.69 -8.30
N GLY A 227 2.65 2.14 -9.39
CA GLY A 227 3.33 2.27 -10.69
C GLY A 227 2.43 2.60 -11.90
N GLY A 228 1.11 2.50 -11.77
CA GLY A 228 0.17 3.04 -12.76
C GLY A 228 -0.01 4.55 -12.62
N THR A 229 -0.34 5.25 -13.72
CA THR A 229 -0.63 6.69 -13.75
C THR A 229 -2.01 7.04 -13.19
N LYS A 230 -3.01 6.15 -13.35
CA LYS A 230 -4.37 6.31 -12.83
C LYS A 230 -4.49 5.69 -11.43
N ALA A 231 -5.08 6.42 -10.49
CA ALA A 231 -5.34 5.95 -9.14
C ALA A 231 -6.66 5.17 -9.07
N GLU A 232 -6.69 4.16 -8.20
CA GLU A 232 -7.91 3.44 -7.86
C GLU A 232 -8.59 4.02 -6.62
N GLU A 233 -9.86 3.66 -6.44
CA GLU A 233 -10.61 4.05 -5.28
C GLU A 233 -9.94 3.57 -3.98
N GLY A 234 -9.78 4.51 -3.04
CA GLY A 234 -9.10 4.31 -1.76
C GLY A 234 -7.57 4.40 -1.80
N ASP A 235 -6.95 4.60 -2.97
CA ASP A 235 -5.50 4.80 -3.04
C ASP A 235 -5.04 6.09 -2.34
N TRP A 236 -5.84 7.15 -2.41
CA TRP A 236 -5.53 8.46 -1.82
C TRP A 236 -6.75 9.03 -1.11
N PRO A 237 -7.18 8.45 0.02
CA PRO A 237 -8.47 8.71 0.65
C PRO A 237 -8.63 10.13 1.22
N TRP A 238 -7.52 10.86 1.33
CA TRP A 238 -7.47 12.26 1.73
C TRP A 238 -7.55 13.23 0.56
N GLN A 239 -7.41 12.77 -0.69
CA GLN A 239 -7.50 13.63 -1.86
C GLN A 239 -8.93 14.17 -1.99
N VAL A 240 -9.04 15.49 -2.19
CA VAL A 240 -10.31 16.13 -2.55
C VAL A 240 -10.17 17.00 -3.78
N SER A 241 -11.27 17.20 -4.49
CA SER A 241 -11.39 18.19 -5.57
C SER A 241 -12.21 19.37 -5.08
N LEU A 242 -11.69 20.57 -5.32
CA LEU A 242 -12.34 21.84 -5.07
C LEU A 242 -12.97 22.32 -6.38
N GLN A 243 -14.30 22.47 -6.36
CA GLN A 243 -15.08 22.78 -7.54
C GLN A 243 -15.85 24.10 -7.39
N THR A 244 -15.96 24.83 -8.50
CA THR A 244 -16.96 25.91 -8.65
C THR A 244 -17.82 25.59 -9.86
N ASN A 245 -19.14 25.79 -9.76
CA ASN A 245 -20.09 25.41 -10.82
C ASN A 245 -19.92 23.96 -11.33
N ASN A 246 -19.57 23.03 -10.44
CA ASN A 246 -19.26 21.62 -10.74
C ASN A 246 -18.04 21.38 -11.66
N VAL A 247 -17.19 22.39 -11.83
CA VAL A 247 -15.93 22.29 -12.57
C VAL A 247 -14.79 22.26 -11.58
N HIS A 248 -13.84 21.34 -11.78
CA HIS A 248 -12.63 21.25 -10.97
C HIS A 248 -11.71 22.45 -11.19
N HIS A 249 -11.23 23.05 -10.10
CA HIS A 249 -10.27 24.16 -10.13
C HIS A 249 -8.94 23.84 -9.44
N CYS A 250 -9.01 23.22 -8.27
CA CYS A 250 -7.86 22.89 -7.44
C CYS A 250 -8.07 21.56 -6.72
N GLY A 251 -6.97 20.95 -6.30
CA GLY A 251 -6.95 19.89 -5.30
C GLY A 251 -7.08 20.42 -3.87
N GLY A 252 -7.20 19.48 -2.94
CA GLY A 252 -7.12 19.73 -1.51
C GLY A 252 -6.80 18.43 -0.77
N ILE A 253 -6.57 18.56 0.54
CA ILE A 253 -6.16 17.45 1.41
C ILE A 253 -7.01 17.42 2.67
N LEU A 254 -7.71 16.32 2.90
CA LEU A 254 -8.48 16.08 4.12
C LEU A 254 -7.55 15.83 5.32
N ILE A 255 -7.58 16.71 6.32
CA ILE A 255 -6.74 16.62 7.53
C ILE A 255 -7.54 16.31 8.81
N SER A 256 -8.86 16.53 8.78
CA SER A 256 -9.79 16.10 9.83
C SER A 256 -11.18 15.84 9.24
N ASN A 257 -12.17 15.52 10.07
CA ASN A 257 -13.55 15.35 9.61
C ASN A 257 -14.23 16.67 9.17
N MET A 258 -13.60 17.82 9.44
CA MET A 258 -14.16 19.16 9.15
C MET A 258 -13.21 20.07 8.35
N TRP A 259 -11.92 19.74 8.27
CA TRP A 259 -10.90 20.63 7.73
C TRP A 259 -10.13 20.02 6.56
N ILE A 260 -9.88 20.87 5.57
CA ILE A 260 -9.10 20.58 4.37
C ILE A 260 -7.99 21.61 4.22
N LEU A 261 -6.78 21.18 3.90
CA LEU A 261 -5.71 22.06 3.45
C LEU A 261 -5.70 22.17 1.93
N THR A 262 -5.23 23.30 1.41
CA THR A 262 -5.04 23.56 -0.02
C THR A 262 -4.10 24.76 -0.19
N ALA A 263 -3.93 25.25 -1.42
CA ALA A 263 -3.13 26.43 -1.75
C ALA A 263 -3.96 27.72 -1.61
N ALA A 264 -3.33 28.81 -1.19
CA ALA A 264 -3.96 30.12 -1.07
C ALA A 264 -4.38 30.68 -2.44
N HIS A 265 -3.56 30.45 -3.47
CA HIS A 265 -3.78 31.00 -4.79
C HIS A 265 -5.08 30.52 -5.45
N CYS A 266 -5.61 29.37 -5.04
CA CYS A 266 -6.88 28.80 -5.52
C CYS A 266 -8.08 29.74 -5.31
N PHE A 267 -8.01 30.64 -4.32
CA PHE A 267 -9.13 31.50 -3.92
C PHE A 267 -9.02 32.95 -4.39
N ARG A 268 -7.99 33.30 -5.16
CA ARG A 268 -7.78 34.70 -5.62
C ARG A 268 -8.92 35.20 -6.49
N SER A 269 -9.39 34.35 -7.41
CA SER A 269 -10.46 34.71 -8.36
C SER A 269 -11.87 34.47 -7.80
N TYR A 270 -11.99 33.53 -6.85
CA TYR A 270 -13.28 33.13 -6.27
C TYR A 270 -13.17 33.08 -4.74
N PRO A 271 -13.24 34.23 -4.04
CA PRO A 271 -13.04 34.28 -2.59
C PRO A 271 -14.28 33.85 -1.80
N ASN A 272 -15.47 33.79 -2.40
CA ASN A 272 -16.72 33.53 -1.69
C ASN A 272 -16.89 32.02 -1.39
N PRO A 273 -16.91 31.59 -0.11
CA PRO A 273 -17.12 30.19 0.29
C PRO A 273 -18.34 29.52 -0.37
N ARG A 274 -19.43 30.25 -0.57
CA ARG A 274 -20.69 29.69 -1.10
C ARG A 274 -20.60 29.25 -2.55
N GLN A 275 -19.56 29.66 -3.29
CA GLN A 275 -19.32 29.23 -4.67
C GLN A 275 -18.59 27.90 -4.75
N TRP A 276 -18.02 27.43 -3.63
CA TRP A 276 -17.16 26.26 -3.59
C TRP A 276 -17.91 25.02 -3.11
N THR A 277 -17.65 23.91 -3.79
CA THR A 277 -18.04 22.57 -3.36
C THR A 277 -16.79 21.70 -3.26
N VAL A 278 -16.67 20.96 -2.16
CA VAL A 278 -15.65 19.93 -2.00
C VAL A 278 -16.23 18.59 -2.42
N THR A 279 -15.51 17.87 -3.27
CA THR A 279 -15.89 16.53 -3.72
C THR A 279 -14.84 15.49 -3.37
N PHE A 280 -15.28 14.29 -2.96
CA PHE A 280 -14.46 13.18 -2.50
C PHE A 280 -14.57 11.96 -3.42
N GLY A 281 -13.54 11.11 -3.43
CA GLY A 281 -13.41 9.95 -4.33
C GLY A 281 -12.53 10.25 -5.54
N VAL A 282 -12.36 9.27 -6.44
CA VAL A 282 -11.40 9.39 -7.56
C VAL A 282 -11.91 10.12 -8.80
N SER A 283 -13.22 10.38 -8.89
CA SER A 283 -13.82 11.05 -10.05
C SER A 283 -14.33 12.45 -9.71
N THR A 284 -13.93 13.46 -10.49
CA THR A 284 -14.49 14.82 -10.37
C THR A 284 -15.90 14.92 -10.93
N THR A 285 -16.24 14.10 -11.93
CA THR A 285 -17.56 14.03 -12.56
C THR A 285 -18.56 13.25 -11.71
N PHE A 286 -18.13 12.08 -11.20
CA PHE A 286 -18.97 11.18 -10.40
C PHE A 286 -18.40 11.01 -8.99
N PRO A 287 -18.37 12.08 -8.18
CA PRO A 287 -17.78 12.01 -6.85
C PRO A 287 -18.63 11.15 -5.93
N LYS A 288 -17.98 10.46 -5.00
CA LYS A 288 -18.66 9.66 -3.98
C LYS A 288 -19.46 10.50 -3.01
N GLN A 289 -18.90 11.64 -2.61
CA GLN A 289 -19.54 12.55 -1.68
C GLN A 289 -19.24 14.00 -2.06
N ARG A 290 -20.16 14.88 -1.66
CA ARG A 290 -20.05 16.34 -1.81
C ARG A 290 -20.26 17.02 -0.46
N ARG A 291 -19.55 18.10 -0.21
CA ARG A 291 -19.72 18.98 0.96
C ARG A 291 -19.63 20.44 0.53
N GLY A 292 -20.40 21.29 1.19
CA GLY A 292 -20.30 22.73 1.00
C GLY A 292 -19.12 23.29 1.78
N VAL A 293 -18.74 24.53 1.47
CA VAL A 293 -17.70 25.25 2.20
C VAL A 293 -18.33 26.30 3.11
N ARG A 294 -18.00 26.25 4.40
CA ARG A 294 -18.42 27.24 5.40
C ARG A 294 -17.49 28.44 5.40
N THR A 295 -16.18 28.19 5.44
CA THR A 295 -15.16 29.23 5.61
C THR A 295 -13.90 28.86 4.86
N ILE A 296 -13.24 29.87 4.30
CA ILE A 296 -11.92 29.78 3.67
C ILE A 296 -10.98 30.67 4.48
N LEU A 297 -9.88 30.09 4.97
CA LEU A 297 -8.85 30.77 5.75
C LEU A 297 -7.56 30.80 4.93
N ILE A 298 -7.27 31.96 4.34
CA ILE A 298 -6.02 32.18 3.59
C ILE A 298 -4.95 32.66 4.56
N HIS A 299 -3.71 32.21 4.39
CA HIS A 299 -2.58 32.73 5.16
C HIS A 299 -2.46 34.26 4.95
N SER A 300 -2.44 35.04 6.03
CA SER A 300 -2.50 36.51 5.96
C SER A 300 -1.33 37.14 5.20
N ASN A 301 -0.18 36.47 5.22
CA ASN A 301 1.04 36.91 4.54
C ASN A 301 1.26 36.23 3.18
N TYR A 302 0.22 35.63 2.58
CA TYR A 302 0.32 35.06 1.24
C TYR A 302 0.74 36.14 0.23
N ASN A 303 1.87 35.92 -0.45
CA ASN A 303 2.40 36.84 -1.43
C ASN A 303 2.25 36.25 -2.84
N PRO A 304 1.35 36.79 -3.69
CA PRO A 304 1.11 36.26 -5.03
C PRO A 304 2.26 36.46 -6.02
N ALA A 305 3.22 37.35 -5.74
CA ALA A 305 4.37 37.57 -6.62
C ALA A 305 5.47 36.52 -6.37
N THR A 306 5.71 36.19 -5.10
CA THR A 306 6.76 35.22 -4.71
C THR A 306 6.22 33.82 -4.46
N HIS A 307 4.90 33.65 -4.40
CA HIS A 307 4.22 32.41 -3.97
C HIS A 307 4.54 32.02 -2.52
N GLU A 308 5.09 32.94 -1.72
CA GLU A 308 5.36 32.69 -0.31
C GLU A 308 4.05 32.58 0.48
N ASN A 309 4.01 31.67 1.45
CA ASN A 309 2.83 31.38 2.27
C ASN A 309 1.60 30.96 1.45
N ASP A 310 1.82 30.22 0.36
CA ASP A 310 0.74 29.66 -0.48
C ASP A 310 0.04 28.47 0.20
N ILE A 311 -0.70 28.77 1.26
CA ILE A 311 -1.48 27.82 2.05
C ILE A 311 -2.81 28.43 2.46
N ALA A 312 -3.85 27.60 2.40
CA ALA A 312 -5.17 27.92 2.92
C ALA A 312 -5.79 26.69 3.59
N ALA A 313 -6.72 26.95 4.50
CA ALA A 313 -7.53 25.95 5.18
C ALA A 313 -9.01 26.21 4.89
N ILE A 314 -9.76 25.15 4.61
CA ILE A 314 -11.19 25.19 4.33
C ILE A 314 -11.92 24.47 5.45
N GLN A 315 -12.94 25.12 6.02
CA GLN A 315 -13.89 24.47 6.91
C GLN A 315 -15.12 24.01 6.12
N LEU A 316 -15.45 22.72 6.24
CA LEU A 316 -16.65 22.14 5.65
C LEU A 316 -17.93 22.68 6.32
N ASP A 317 -19.03 22.71 5.57
CA ASP A 317 -20.35 23.06 6.09
C ASP A 317 -20.88 22.05 7.12
N ARG A 318 -20.53 20.77 6.93
CA ARG A 318 -20.84 19.63 7.81
C ARG A 318 -19.74 18.57 7.75
N GLY A 319 -19.65 17.76 8.81
CA GLY A 319 -18.64 16.72 8.91
C GLY A 319 -18.70 15.67 7.80
N ILE A 320 -17.55 15.09 7.49
CA ILE A 320 -17.41 13.89 6.66
C ILE A 320 -17.25 12.68 7.58
N THR A 321 -18.01 11.62 7.31
CA THR A 321 -17.82 10.33 7.99
C THR A 321 -16.66 9.62 7.32
N PHE A 322 -15.67 9.20 8.11
CA PHE A 322 -14.55 8.45 7.57
C PHE A 322 -15.00 7.05 7.14
N THR A 323 -14.48 6.63 6.00
CA THR A 323 -14.71 5.30 5.41
C THR A 323 -13.37 4.79 4.90
N LYS A 324 -13.30 3.54 4.42
CA LYS A 324 -12.09 2.97 3.82
C LYS A 324 -11.53 3.77 2.62
N ASP A 325 -12.37 4.59 1.98
CA ASP A 325 -12.03 5.35 0.78
C ASP A 325 -11.96 6.87 1.02
N ILE A 326 -12.39 7.34 2.20
CA ILE A 326 -12.44 8.77 2.55
C ILE A 326 -12.01 8.91 4.01
N HIS A 327 -10.78 9.35 4.24
CA HIS A 327 -10.26 9.62 5.57
C HIS A 327 -8.96 10.43 5.51
N ARG A 328 -8.50 10.92 6.66
CA ARG A 328 -7.43 11.94 6.72
C ARG A 328 -6.02 11.40 6.46
N VAL A 329 -5.17 12.26 5.93
CA VAL A 329 -3.70 12.08 5.88
C VAL A 329 -3.08 12.39 7.25
N CYS A 330 -1.89 11.88 7.53
CA CYS A 330 -1.12 12.35 8.68
C CYS A 330 -0.43 13.69 8.38
N LEU A 331 -0.40 14.57 9.38
CA LEU A 331 0.44 15.77 9.34
C LEU A 331 1.80 15.46 9.99
N PRO A 332 2.92 15.97 9.44
CA PRO A 332 4.23 15.81 10.04
C PRO A 332 4.39 16.69 11.28
N GLU A 333 5.36 16.36 12.13
CA GLU A 333 5.86 17.29 13.14
C GLU A 333 6.59 18.47 12.47
N ALA A 334 6.61 19.64 13.12
CA ALA A 334 7.31 20.81 12.59
C ALA A 334 8.82 20.57 12.39
N THR A 335 9.39 19.69 13.22
CA THR A 335 10.81 19.30 13.20
C THR A 335 11.10 18.09 12.31
N GLN A 336 10.08 17.50 11.68
CA GLN A 336 10.28 16.32 10.86
C GLN A 336 11.17 16.63 9.65
N ASN A 337 12.23 15.84 9.50
CA ASN A 337 13.14 15.97 8.37
C ASN A 337 12.55 15.33 7.11
N ILE A 338 12.68 16.02 5.98
CA ILE A 338 12.26 15.57 4.64
C ILE A 338 13.54 15.49 3.79
N PRO A 339 14.25 14.35 3.78
CA PRO A 339 15.56 14.26 3.18
C PRO A 339 15.50 14.34 1.65
N PRO A 340 16.36 15.13 0.98
CA PRO A 340 16.51 15.10 -0.48
C PRO A 340 16.76 13.68 -1.01
N GLY A 341 16.26 13.38 -2.21
CA GLY A 341 16.33 12.06 -2.83
C GLY A 341 15.30 11.04 -2.32
N SER A 342 14.60 11.33 -1.21
CA SER A 342 13.51 10.48 -0.74
C SER A 342 12.34 10.46 -1.73
N THR A 343 11.62 9.32 -1.77
CA THR A 343 10.45 9.14 -2.64
C THR A 343 9.27 9.91 -2.08
N ALA A 344 8.51 10.58 -2.94
CA ALA A 344 7.21 11.15 -2.62
C ALA A 344 6.22 10.86 -3.76
N TYR A 345 4.94 11.04 -3.47
CA TYR A 345 3.87 10.89 -4.44
C TYR A 345 3.03 12.16 -4.49
N VAL A 346 2.73 12.61 -5.71
CA VAL A 346 1.80 13.69 -5.99
C VAL A 346 0.58 13.12 -6.72
N THR A 347 -0.60 13.65 -6.41
CA THR A 347 -1.86 13.19 -6.98
C THR A 347 -2.77 14.37 -7.31
N GLY A 348 -3.58 14.20 -8.35
CA GLY A 348 -4.56 15.21 -8.73
C GLY A 348 -5.23 14.95 -10.08
N TRP A 349 -6.01 15.93 -10.50
CA TRP A 349 -6.81 15.91 -11.73
C TRP A 349 -6.36 16.99 -12.72
N GLY A 350 -5.18 17.54 -12.50
CA GLY A 350 -4.57 18.51 -13.38
C GLY A 350 -4.31 17.96 -14.78
N SER A 351 -3.91 18.86 -15.66
CA SER A 351 -3.60 18.45 -17.03
C SER A 351 -2.38 17.55 -17.11
N GLN A 352 -2.39 16.62 -18.07
CA GLN A 352 -1.24 15.73 -18.32
C GLN A 352 -0.16 16.40 -19.17
N GLU A 353 -0.43 17.59 -19.72
CA GLU A 353 0.49 18.36 -20.53
C GLU A 353 0.29 19.87 -20.31
N TYR A 354 1.33 20.65 -20.56
CA TYR A 354 1.26 22.10 -20.39
C TYR A 354 0.21 22.72 -21.34
N GLY A 355 -0.71 23.52 -20.78
CA GLY A 355 -1.79 24.15 -21.53
C GLY A 355 -2.99 23.24 -21.85
N GLY A 356 -2.94 21.96 -21.47
CA GLY A 356 -4.04 21.02 -21.68
C GLY A 356 -5.20 21.20 -20.70
N ASN A 357 -6.22 20.34 -20.87
CA ASN A 357 -7.39 20.29 -20.00
C ASN A 357 -7.16 19.37 -18.79
N THR A 358 -7.90 19.62 -17.71
CA THR A 358 -7.97 18.72 -16.54
C THR A 358 -8.62 17.39 -16.89
N VAL A 359 -8.28 16.33 -16.17
CA VAL A 359 -8.84 14.99 -16.36
C VAL A 359 -9.96 14.70 -15.34
N SER A 360 -10.84 13.75 -15.66
CA SER A 360 -11.95 13.38 -14.76
C SER A 360 -11.55 12.39 -13.67
N ASP A 361 -10.54 11.56 -13.94
CA ASP A 361 -10.12 10.47 -13.06
C ASP A 361 -8.78 10.78 -12.41
N LEU A 362 -8.65 10.47 -11.12
CA LEU A 362 -7.50 10.82 -10.31
C LEU A 362 -6.23 10.18 -10.87
N GLN A 363 -5.18 10.98 -11.02
CA GLN A 363 -3.85 10.54 -11.41
C GLN A 363 -2.91 10.52 -10.20
N GLN A 364 -1.87 9.72 -10.30
CA GLN A 364 -0.80 9.60 -9.31
C GLN A 364 0.56 9.54 -10.00
N ALA A 365 1.54 10.16 -9.37
CA ALA A 365 2.89 10.25 -9.90
C ALA A 365 3.92 10.09 -8.78
N ARG A 366 4.96 9.29 -9.03
CA ARG A 366 6.09 9.12 -8.13
C ARG A 366 7.18 10.14 -8.49
N VAL A 367 7.58 10.93 -7.50
CA VAL A 367 8.62 11.97 -7.63
C VAL A 367 9.70 11.79 -6.56
N ARG A 368 10.77 12.58 -6.66
CA ARG A 368 11.85 12.65 -5.67
C ARG A 368 11.92 14.03 -5.06
N ILE A 369 12.13 14.11 -3.75
CA ILE A 369 12.42 15.38 -3.08
C ILE A 369 13.75 15.92 -3.60
N ILE A 370 13.79 17.22 -3.90
CA ILE A 370 14.98 17.93 -4.37
C ILE A 370 15.35 18.98 -3.31
N SER A 371 16.64 19.12 -3.01
CA SER A 371 17.09 20.14 -2.04
C SER A 371 16.81 21.54 -2.57
N ASN A 372 16.53 22.49 -1.66
CA ASN A 372 16.33 23.88 -2.06
C ASN A 372 17.58 24.45 -2.77
N ASP A 373 18.79 24.04 -2.38
CA ASP A 373 20.03 24.46 -3.04
C ASP A 373 20.07 24.02 -4.51
N ALA A 374 19.73 22.76 -4.80
CA ALA A 374 19.67 22.26 -6.18
C ALA A 374 18.55 22.94 -6.97
N CYS A 375 17.40 23.15 -6.33
CA CYS A 375 16.26 23.83 -6.95
C CYS A 375 16.54 25.32 -7.23
N ASN A 376 17.40 25.95 -6.42
CA ASN A 376 17.83 27.33 -6.59
C ASN A 376 19.09 27.50 -7.43
N ALA A 377 19.60 26.42 -8.05
CA ALA A 377 20.69 26.53 -9.00
C ALA A 377 20.33 27.54 -10.13
N PRO A 378 21.33 28.22 -10.73
CA PRO A 378 21.08 29.20 -11.79
C PRO A 378 20.30 28.64 -12.99
N THR A 379 20.46 27.35 -13.29
CA THR A 379 19.77 26.65 -14.37
C THR A 379 18.31 26.30 -14.05
N SER A 380 17.92 26.35 -12.78
CA SER A 380 16.59 25.98 -12.30
C SER A 380 15.79 27.25 -11.93
N TYR A 381 15.58 27.52 -10.65
CA TYR A 381 14.80 28.68 -10.18
C TYR A 381 15.65 29.86 -9.68
N ASN A 382 16.99 29.77 -9.72
CA ASN A 382 17.90 30.90 -9.49
C ASN A 382 17.57 31.73 -8.23
N GLY A 383 17.38 31.07 -7.09
CA GLY A 383 17.09 31.71 -5.80
C GLY A 383 15.62 32.01 -5.50
N ALA A 384 14.68 31.71 -6.40
CA ALA A 384 13.26 32.01 -6.18
C ALA A 384 12.56 31.07 -5.18
N VAL A 385 13.13 29.89 -4.87
CA VAL A 385 12.53 28.93 -3.93
C VAL A 385 12.91 29.28 -2.49
N LEU A 386 11.92 29.73 -1.73
CA LEU A 386 12.08 30.19 -0.35
C LEU A 386 12.09 29.03 0.66
N SER A 387 12.44 29.30 1.92
CA SER A 387 12.55 28.28 2.99
C SER A 387 11.20 27.62 3.33
N GLY A 388 10.09 28.35 3.20
CA GLY A 388 8.73 27.84 3.32
C GLY A 388 8.28 26.98 2.12
N MET A 389 9.18 26.71 1.16
CA MET A 389 8.92 25.90 -0.02
C MET A 389 9.87 24.68 -0.05
N LEU A 390 9.48 23.68 -0.84
CA LEU A 390 10.31 22.54 -1.20
C LEU A 390 10.08 22.19 -2.66
N CYS A 391 11.03 21.47 -3.26
CA CYS A 391 10.90 21.00 -4.63
C CYS A 391 10.78 19.49 -4.68
N ALA A 392 10.01 18.99 -5.65
CA ALA A 392 9.98 17.58 -5.98
C ALA A 392 9.78 17.38 -7.48
N GLY A 393 10.40 16.34 -8.03
CA GLY A 393 10.31 16.03 -9.44
C GLY A 393 11.26 14.90 -9.82
N LEU A 394 11.50 14.76 -11.13
CA LEU A 394 12.56 13.91 -11.67
C LEU A 394 13.58 14.81 -12.39
N PRO A 395 14.89 14.56 -12.27
CA PRO A 395 15.91 15.38 -12.92
C PRO A 395 15.69 15.54 -14.44
N GLN A 396 15.29 14.46 -15.11
CA GLN A 396 15.00 14.44 -16.54
C GLN A 396 13.65 15.07 -16.93
N GLY A 397 12.86 15.56 -15.98
CA GLY A 397 11.49 16.02 -16.20
C GLY A 397 10.50 14.88 -16.48
N GLY A 398 9.46 15.19 -17.24
CA GLY A 398 8.40 14.27 -17.69
C GLY A 398 7.31 13.98 -16.65
N VAL A 399 7.66 13.86 -15.37
CA VAL A 399 6.71 13.60 -14.28
C VAL A 399 6.66 14.80 -13.34
N ASP A 400 5.52 15.50 -13.33
CA ASP A 400 5.31 16.73 -12.56
C ASP A 400 3.82 16.96 -12.26
N ALA A 401 3.53 17.84 -11.29
CA ALA A 401 2.21 18.40 -11.13
C ALA A 401 1.96 19.49 -12.18
N CYS A 402 0.70 19.70 -12.57
CA CYS A 402 0.37 20.69 -13.58
C CYS A 402 -0.89 21.48 -13.22
N ARG A 403 -1.37 22.29 -14.18
CA ARG A 403 -2.57 23.11 -14.02
C ARG A 403 -3.76 22.27 -13.58
N GLY A 404 -4.32 22.59 -12.42
CA GLY A 404 -5.43 21.87 -11.77
C GLY A 404 -4.99 21.01 -10.57
N ASP A 405 -3.73 20.61 -10.49
CA ASP A 405 -3.20 19.88 -9.33
C ASP A 405 -2.92 20.80 -8.12
N SER A 406 -2.86 22.12 -8.34
CA SER A 406 -2.73 23.15 -7.33
C SER A 406 -3.55 22.87 -6.07
N GLY A 407 -2.92 22.99 -4.90
CA GLY A 407 -3.55 22.68 -3.63
C GLY A 407 -3.66 21.19 -3.32
N GLY A 408 -3.29 20.29 -4.23
CA GLY A 408 -3.22 18.85 -4.02
C GLY A 408 -2.05 18.41 -3.13
N PRO A 409 -2.06 17.16 -2.66
CA PRO A 409 -1.06 16.63 -1.74
C PRO A 409 0.24 16.25 -2.44
N LEU A 410 1.36 16.51 -1.75
CA LEU A 410 2.60 15.75 -1.90
C LEU A 410 2.84 14.95 -0.62
N VAL A 411 2.85 13.62 -0.71
CA VAL A 411 2.89 12.72 0.44
C VAL A 411 4.07 11.76 0.41
N GLN A 412 4.55 11.38 1.59
CA GLN A 412 5.57 10.36 1.79
C GLN A 412 5.06 9.24 2.67
N GLU A 413 5.47 8.02 2.32
CA GLU A 413 5.23 6.83 3.11
C GLU A 413 6.36 6.65 4.14
N ASP A 414 6.01 6.35 5.39
CA ASP A 414 6.98 5.94 6.41
C ASP A 414 7.18 4.43 6.47
N SER A 415 8.09 3.97 7.33
CA SER A 415 8.41 2.54 7.48
C SER A 415 7.22 1.68 7.93
N ARG A 416 6.15 2.29 8.47
CA ARG A 416 4.93 1.62 8.94
C ARG A 416 3.83 1.63 7.87
N ARG A 417 4.14 2.07 6.65
CA ARG A 417 3.20 2.24 5.51
C ARG A 417 2.15 3.33 5.73
N LEU A 418 2.38 4.24 6.67
CA LEU A 418 1.52 5.41 6.88
C LEU A 418 2.02 6.60 6.07
N TRP A 419 1.08 7.37 5.55
CA TRP A 419 1.34 8.47 4.63
C TRP A 419 1.20 9.84 5.30
N PHE A 420 2.20 10.68 5.08
CA PHE A 420 2.35 12.00 5.68
C PHE A 420 2.37 13.08 4.61
N LEU A 421 1.64 14.17 4.85
CA LEU A 421 1.61 15.34 3.97
C LEU A 421 2.88 16.18 4.14
N VAL A 422 3.79 16.12 3.18
CA VAL A 422 5.05 16.87 3.23
C VAL A 422 5.00 18.17 2.45
N GLY A 423 4.15 18.24 1.42
CA GLY A 423 3.98 19.45 0.61
C GLY A 423 2.57 19.61 0.07
N ILE A 424 2.27 20.83 -0.38
CA ILE A 424 1.03 21.21 -1.08
C ILE A 424 1.44 21.76 -2.45
N VAL A 425 0.85 21.26 -3.54
CA VAL A 425 1.16 21.72 -4.91
C VAL A 425 0.92 23.22 -5.00
N SER A 426 1.93 23.98 -5.43
CA SER A 426 1.88 25.44 -5.43
C SER A 426 2.15 26.03 -6.82
N TRP A 427 3.36 25.88 -7.36
CA TRP A 427 3.75 26.47 -8.64
C TRP A 427 4.88 25.71 -9.33
N GLY A 428 5.20 26.08 -10.56
CA GLY A 428 6.29 25.54 -11.36
C GLY A 428 6.46 26.32 -12.66
N ASP A 429 7.61 26.15 -13.33
CA ASP A 429 7.84 26.69 -14.67
C ASP A 429 7.34 25.69 -15.72
N GLN A 430 6.17 25.96 -16.29
CA GLN A 430 5.40 25.02 -17.10
C GLN A 430 5.13 23.71 -16.33
N CYS A 431 5.09 22.56 -17.02
CA CYS A 431 4.89 21.26 -16.39
C CYS A 431 5.86 20.24 -16.99
N GLY A 432 6.63 19.56 -16.15
CA GLY A 432 7.45 18.41 -16.58
C GLY A 432 8.69 18.77 -17.40
N LEU A 433 9.17 20.00 -17.35
CA LEU A 433 10.42 20.40 -17.99
C LEU A 433 11.66 19.84 -17.24
N PRO A 434 12.74 19.48 -17.95
CA PRO A 434 14.03 19.19 -17.32
C PRO A 434 14.52 20.37 -16.49
N ASP A 435 15.16 20.08 -15.35
CA ASP A 435 15.70 21.07 -14.40
C ASP A 435 14.69 22.09 -13.82
N LYS A 436 13.39 21.92 -14.09
CA LYS A 436 12.30 22.75 -13.56
C LYS A 436 11.31 21.89 -12.77
N PRO A 437 11.70 21.38 -11.60
CA PRO A 437 10.83 20.53 -10.79
C PRO A 437 9.65 21.33 -10.23
N GLY A 438 8.53 20.67 -9.92
CA GLY A 438 7.42 21.29 -9.21
C GLY A 438 7.84 21.86 -7.85
N VAL A 439 7.27 23.01 -7.50
CA VAL A 439 7.46 23.70 -6.22
C VAL A 439 6.21 23.56 -5.36
N TYR A 440 6.43 23.19 -4.11
CA TYR A 440 5.38 22.86 -3.14
C TYR A 440 5.56 23.71 -1.88
N THR A 441 4.44 24.08 -1.26
CA THR A 441 4.45 24.67 0.08
C THR A 441 4.93 23.62 1.09
N ARG A 442 5.99 23.91 1.85
CA ARG A 442 6.59 22.97 2.82
C ARG A 442 5.76 22.88 4.09
N VAL A 443 5.00 21.80 4.27
CA VAL A 443 4.01 21.69 5.36
C VAL A 443 4.62 21.79 6.75
N THR A 444 5.83 21.28 6.96
CA THR A 444 6.54 21.38 8.25
C THR A 444 6.76 22.83 8.70
N ALA A 445 6.96 23.76 7.76
CA ALA A 445 7.12 25.18 8.05
C ALA A 445 5.81 25.87 8.50
N TYR A 446 4.64 25.28 8.19
CA TYR A 446 3.33 25.86 8.50
C TYR A 446 2.57 25.09 9.58
N ARG A 447 3.21 24.14 10.29
CA ARG A 447 2.51 23.35 11.32
C ARG A 447 1.87 24.19 12.41
N ALA A 448 2.57 25.22 12.90
CA ALA A 448 2.02 26.15 13.88
C ALA A 448 0.76 26.86 13.36
N TRP A 449 0.80 27.36 12.12
CA TRP A 449 -0.35 28.00 11.48
C TRP A 449 -1.53 27.04 11.30
N ILE A 450 -1.27 25.80 10.87
CA ILE A 450 -2.31 24.77 10.72
C ILE A 450 -3.00 24.52 12.06
N THR A 451 -2.23 24.35 13.14
CA THR A 451 -2.77 24.12 14.48
C THR A 451 -3.54 25.34 15.00
N GLU A 452 -3.02 26.56 14.81
CA GLU A 452 -3.70 27.80 15.19
C GLU A 452 -5.07 27.94 14.51
N LYS A 453 -5.15 27.65 13.20
CA LYS A 453 -6.38 27.86 12.41
C LYS A 453 -7.39 26.74 12.53
N THR A 454 -6.95 25.51 12.79
CA THR A 454 -7.81 24.32 12.67
C THR A 454 -7.91 23.50 13.95
N GLY A 455 -6.99 23.66 14.90
CA GLY A 455 -6.86 22.81 16.08
C GLY A 455 -6.27 21.43 15.82
N VAL A 456 -5.69 21.19 14.63
CA VAL A 456 -5.13 19.90 14.17
C VAL A 456 -3.60 19.86 14.19
#